data_AF-A0A965FN64-F1
#
_entry.id   AF-A0A965FN64-F1
#
_cell.length_a   1.000
_cell.length_b   1.000
_cell.length_c   1.000
_cell.angle_alpha   90.00
_cell.angle_beta   90.00
_cell.angle_gamma   90.00
#
_symmetry.space_group_name_H-M   'P 1'
#
loop_
_entity.id
_entity.type
_entity.pdbx_description
1 polymer ?
#
loop_
_entity_poly.entity_id
_entity_poly.type
_entity_poly.pdbx_seq_one_letter_code
_entity_poly.pdbx_strand_id
1 'polypeptide(L)'
;MISGTGALTVNNGGTLTLGGANTYSGATTVNGASTLKLGVADAIGSGSAVTLNGTSTLDMNGFSDTIGSLAGVAGTFVTSGVAGAVTLTAGGNNTSTTYAGVIQNGGGTVALTKAGTGALTLSGANTYGGATTVNSSGSLKVGAANALSANSAITLNGTSTLDLNSFSASIGSLAGVAGTFVTNGGGGAATLTAGADNSSTT
;
A
#
# COMPACT_ATOMS: atom_id res chain seq x y z
N MET A 1 13.38 -19.81 -7.03
CA MET A 1 13.36 -18.55 -7.78
C MET A 1 12.43 -18.73 -8.98
N ILE A 2 11.44 -17.86 -9.11
CA ILE A 2 10.52 -17.76 -10.24
C ILE A 2 11.00 -16.57 -11.10
N SER A 3 11.00 -16.71 -12.42
CA SER A 3 11.43 -15.68 -13.36
C SER A 3 10.56 -15.68 -14.63
N GLY A 4 10.71 -14.66 -15.47
CA GLY A 4 9.98 -14.51 -16.73
C GLY A 4 8.67 -13.74 -16.62
N THR A 5 7.82 -13.81 -17.65
CA THR A 5 6.58 -13.02 -17.76
C THR A 5 5.34 -13.74 -17.26
N GLY A 6 5.49 -14.97 -16.75
CA GLY A 6 4.39 -15.79 -16.25
C GLY A 6 3.70 -15.18 -15.04
N ALA A 7 2.38 -15.39 -14.95
CA ALA A 7 1.58 -14.96 -13.81
C ALA A 7 1.66 -15.98 -12.65
N LEU A 8 1.56 -15.48 -11.42
CA LEU A 8 1.37 -16.28 -10.22
C LEU A 8 -0.08 -16.15 -9.76
N THR A 9 -0.77 -17.28 -9.56
CA THR A 9 -2.13 -17.30 -9.00
C THR A 9 -2.17 -18.16 -7.75
N VAL A 10 -2.65 -17.59 -6.64
CA VAL A 10 -2.83 -18.27 -5.35
C VAL A 10 -4.33 -18.46 -5.09
N ASN A 11 -4.75 -19.71 -4.98
CA ASN A 11 -6.16 -20.13 -4.90
C ASN A 11 -6.39 -21.12 -3.75
N ASN A 12 -7.66 -21.50 -3.58
CA ASN A 12 -8.12 -22.61 -2.72
C ASN A 12 -7.99 -22.37 -1.21
N GLY A 13 -7.85 -21.13 -0.75
CA GLY A 13 -7.93 -20.78 0.68
C GLY A 13 -6.70 -21.18 1.49
N GLY A 14 -5.62 -21.62 0.84
CA GLY A 14 -4.37 -22.00 1.50
C GLY A 14 -3.39 -20.82 1.65
N THR A 15 -2.28 -21.08 2.34
CA THR A 15 -1.14 -20.17 2.40
C THR A 15 -0.05 -20.63 1.43
N LEU A 16 0.38 -19.73 0.54
CA LEU A 16 1.61 -19.91 -0.25
C LEU A 16 2.70 -19.02 0.33
N THR A 17 3.83 -19.61 0.72
CA THR A 17 5.02 -18.85 1.14
C THR A 17 6.02 -18.73 -0.01
N LEU A 18 6.38 -17.50 -0.39
CA LEU A 18 7.47 -17.25 -1.34
C LEU A 18 8.81 -17.18 -0.63
N GLY A 19 9.53 -18.30 -0.61
CA GLY A 19 10.80 -18.46 0.12
C GLY A 19 12.07 -17.98 -0.62
N GLY A 20 11.94 -17.35 -1.79
CA GLY A 20 13.09 -16.82 -2.53
C GLY A 20 12.74 -15.49 -3.19
N ALA A 21 13.76 -14.64 -3.38
CA ALA A 21 13.61 -13.39 -4.12
C ALA A 21 13.33 -13.72 -5.59
N ASN A 22 12.16 -13.32 -6.09
CA ASN A 22 11.69 -13.69 -7.42
C ASN A 22 11.79 -12.51 -8.38
N THR A 23 11.96 -12.78 -9.67
CA THR A 23 12.17 -11.76 -10.71
C THR A 23 11.15 -11.82 -11.82
N TYR A 24 10.04 -12.54 -11.62
CA TYR A 24 8.96 -12.58 -12.59
C TYR A 24 8.24 -11.22 -12.68
N SER A 25 7.79 -10.86 -13.88
CA SER A 25 7.08 -9.61 -14.13
C SER A 25 5.58 -9.79 -14.39
N GLY A 26 5.11 -11.04 -14.56
CA GLY A 26 3.70 -11.32 -14.68
C GLY A 26 2.92 -11.00 -13.41
N ALA A 27 1.60 -10.83 -13.54
CA ALA A 27 0.73 -10.45 -12.44
C ALA A 27 0.71 -11.52 -11.32
N THR A 28 0.57 -11.07 -10.08
CA THR A 28 0.33 -11.91 -8.90
C THR A 28 -1.13 -11.74 -8.48
N THR A 29 -1.93 -12.80 -8.54
CA THR A 29 -3.34 -12.76 -8.14
C THR A 29 -3.57 -13.68 -6.94
N VAL A 30 -4.17 -13.17 -5.87
CA VAL A 30 -4.54 -13.95 -4.68
C VAL A 30 -6.07 -13.93 -4.56
N ASN A 31 -6.69 -15.12 -4.53
CA ASN A 31 -8.15 -15.26 -4.59
C ASN A 31 -8.73 -15.94 -3.36
N GLY A 32 -10.05 -15.82 -3.20
CA GLY A 32 -10.80 -16.49 -2.13
C GLY A 32 -10.29 -16.09 -0.75
N ALA A 33 -10.17 -17.06 0.15
CA ALA A 33 -9.59 -16.87 1.48
C ALA A 33 -8.08 -17.19 1.54
N SER A 34 -7.37 -17.12 0.39
CA SER A 34 -5.96 -17.53 0.33
C SER A 34 -5.03 -16.45 0.90
N THR A 35 -3.88 -16.88 1.39
CA THR A 35 -2.81 -15.99 1.86
C THR A 35 -1.57 -16.16 1.00
N LEU A 36 -1.04 -15.06 0.48
CA LEU A 36 0.33 -14.99 -0.04
C LEU A 36 1.23 -14.46 1.07
N LYS A 37 2.18 -15.27 1.51
CA LYS A 37 3.09 -14.98 2.62
C LYS A 37 4.52 -14.79 2.11
N LEU A 38 5.21 -13.77 2.58
CA LEU A 38 6.62 -13.58 2.23
C LEU A 38 7.51 -14.45 3.11
N GLY A 39 8.45 -15.18 2.50
CA GLY A 39 9.46 -15.96 3.20
C GLY A 39 10.83 -15.27 3.26
N VAL A 40 11.03 -14.22 2.45
CA VAL A 40 12.23 -13.39 2.35
C VAL A 40 11.85 -11.97 1.91
N ALA A 41 12.79 -11.02 2.00
CA ALA A 41 12.63 -9.70 1.40
C ALA A 41 12.62 -9.78 -0.13
N ASP A 42 11.92 -8.85 -0.78
CA ASP A 42 11.76 -8.78 -2.25
C ASP A 42 11.30 -10.12 -2.86
N ALA A 43 10.38 -10.79 -2.17
CA ALA A 43 9.90 -12.11 -2.54
C ALA A 43 8.96 -12.05 -3.75
N ILE A 44 8.18 -10.98 -3.93
CA ILE A 44 7.38 -10.74 -5.14
C ILE A 44 8.25 -10.02 -6.17
N GLY A 45 8.10 -10.38 -7.45
CA GLY A 45 8.83 -9.66 -8.50
C GLY A 45 8.45 -8.18 -8.55
N SER A 46 9.44 -7.30 -8.57
CA SER A 46 9.25 -5.84 -8.38
C SER A 46 8.43 -5.13 -9.45
N GLY A 47 8.26 -5.74 -10.62
CA GLY A 47 7.34 -5.29 -11.67
C GLY A 47 5.93 -5.88 -11.60
N SER A 48 5.70 -6.85 -10.71
CA SER A 48 4.45 -7.62 -10.65
C SER A 48 3.30 -6.76 -10.11
N ALA A 49 2.21 -6.69 -10.88
CA ALA A 49 0.94 -6.15 -10.39
C ALA A 49 0.30 -7.18 -9.44
N VAL A 50 0.12 -6.81 -8.17
CA VAL A 50 -0.52 -7.63 -7.14
C VAL A 50 -2.00 -7.28 -7.05
N THR A 51 -2.87 -8.27 -7.22
CA THR A 51 -4.33 -8.15 -7.09
C THR A 51 -4.84 -9.09 -6.00
N LEU A 52 -5.49 -8.52 -4.98
CA LEU A 52 -6.16 -9.27 -3.91
C LEU A 52 -7.67 -9.32 -4.16
N ASN A 53 -8.24 -10.51 -4.25
CA ASN A 53 -9.67 -10.75 -4.46
C ASN A 53 -10.30 -11.51 -3.28
N GLY A 54 -11.63 -11.49 -3.18
CA GLY A 54 -12.36 -12.20 -2.13
C GLY A 54 -12.00 -11.68 -0.73
N THR A 55 -11.52 -12.57 0.14
CA THR A 55 -11.03 -12.24 1.49
C THR A 55 -9.56 -12.59 1.64
N SER A 56 -8.80 -12.45 0.55
CA SER A 56 -7.40 -12.85 0.51
C SER A 56 -6.49 -11.89 1.28
N THR A 57 -5.32 -12.40 1.65
CA THR A 57 -4.32 -11.66 2.43
C THR A 57 -2.95 -11.69 1.77
N LEU A 58 -2.27 -10.54 1.75
CA LEU A 58 -0.82 -10.44 1.60
C LEU A 58 -0.19 -10.29 2.99
N ASP A 59 0.51 -11.33 3.44
CA ASP A 59 1.24 -11.33 4.71
C ASP A 59 2.74 -11.06 4.46
N MET A 60 3.17 -9.84 4.78
CA MET A 60 4.56 -9.38 4.70
C MET A 60 5.49 -10.16 5.63
N ASN A 61 4.97 -10.77 6.71
CA ASN A 61 5.68 -11.72 7.58
C ASN A 61 7.07 -11.24 8.05
N GLY A 62 7.21 -9.96 8.42
CA GLY A 62 8.48 -9.39 8.87
C GLY A 62 9.47 -9.03 7.76
N PHE A 63 9.08 -9.15 6.49
CA PHE A 63 9.90 -8.76 5.33
C PHE A 63 9.32 -7.53 4.63
N SER A 64 10.20 -6.69 4.05
CA SER A 64 9.79 -5.61 3.14
C SER A 64 9.78 -6.11 1.71
N ASP A 65 8.94 -5.52 0.86
CA ASP A 65 8.80 -5.92 -0.54
C ASP A 65 8.51 -4.70 -1.42
N THR A 66 8.93 -4.78 -2.67
CA THR A 66 8.64 -3.80 -3.72
C THR A 66 7.83 -4.50 -4.80
N ILE A 67 6.68 -3.92 -5.17
CA ILE A 67 5.78 -4.49 -6.17
C ILE A 67 5.43 -3.46 -7.26
N GLY A 68 4.99 -3.97 -8.40
CA GLY A 68 4.59 -3.16 -9.54
C GLY A 68 3.42 -2.26 -9.19
N SER A 69 2.35 -2.82 -8.64
CA SER A 69 1.16 -2.09 -8.20
C SER A 69 0.33 -2.93 -7.24
N LEU A 70 -0.51 -2.28 -6.44
CA LEU A 70 -1.45 -2.94 -5.54
C LEU A 70 -2.89 -2.62 -5.96
N ALA A 71 -3.68 -3.66 -6.20
CA ALA A 71 -5.12 -3.56 -6.39
C ALA A 71 -5.84 -4.57 -5.51
N GLY A 72 -7.10 -4.30 -5.18
CA GLY A 72 -7.91 -5.28 -4.46
C GLY A 72 -9.25 -4.75 -3.99
N VAL A 73 -10.10 -5.68 -3.58
CA VAL A 73 -11.48 -5.41 -3.18
C VAL A 73 -11.63 -5.31 -1.65
N ALA A 74 -12.76 -4.75 -1.21
CA ALA A 74 -13.11 -4.75 0.21
C ALA A 74 -13.14 -6.17 0.79
N GLY A 75 -12.66 -6.32 2.02
CA GLY A 75 -12.51 -7.62 2.68
C GLY A 75 -11.16 -8.30 2.48
N THR A 76 -10.27 -7.73 1.65
CA THR A 76 -8.88 -8.18 1.51
C THR A 76 -7.94 -7.42 2.45
N PHE A 77 -6.78 -8.02 2.74
CA PHE A 77 -5.84 -7.48 3.74
C PHE A 77 -4.39 -7.44 3.27
N VAL A 78 -3.66 -6.41 3.70
CA VAL A 78 -2.19 -6.39 3.75
C VAL A 78 -1.79 -6.29 5.21
N THR A 79 -0.93 -7.19 5.68
CA THR A 79 -0.50 -7.24 7.10
C THR A 79 0.93 -7.73 7.25
N SER A 80 1.48 -7.75 8.47
CA SER A 80 2.70 -8.46 8.83
C SER A 80 2.46 -9.33 10.06
N GLY A 81 2.43 -10.65 9.88
CA GLY A 81 2.15 -11.61 10.94
C GLY A 81 3.23 -11.71 12.04
N VAL A 82 4.42 -11.14 11.81
CA VAL A 82 5.57 -11.22 12.73
C VAL A 82 6.01 -9.81 13.14
N ALA A 83 6.54 -9.70 14.37
CA ALA A 83 7.05 -8.47 14.95
C ALA A 83 8.20 -7.85 14.14
N GLY A 84 8.32 -6.53 14.24
CA GLY A 84 9.24 -5.72 13.45
C GLY A 84 8.50 -4.69 12.59
N ALA A 85 9.26 -3.78 12.01
CA ALA A 85 8.75 -2.80 11.05
C ALA A 85 9.06 -3.27 9.63
N VAL A 86 8.06 -3.26 8.76
CA VAL A 86 8.17 -3.62 7.35
C VAL A 86 7.60 -2.53 6.46
N THR A 87 8.10 -2.40 5.24
CA THR A 87 7.57 -1.47 4.25
C THR A 87 7.08 -2.24 3.02
N LEU A 88 5.84 -1.97 2.61
CA LEU A 88 5.36 -2.33 1.28
C LEU A 88 5.57 -1.13 0.35
N THR A 89 6.38 -1.31 -0.69
CA THR A 89 6.56 -0.31 -1.76
C THR A 89 5.73 -0.70 -2.96
N ALA A 90 4.75 0.12 -3.35
CA ALA A 90 3.86 -0.16 -4.48
C ALA A 90 3.91 0.97 -5.53
N GLY A 91 3.91 0.59 -6.80
CA GLY A 91 3.86 1.52 -7.93
C GLY A 91 5.09 1.45 -8.86
N GLY A 92 5.95 0.44 -8.72
CA GLY A 92 7.10 0.22 -9.60
C GLY A 92 6.76 0.08 -11.09
N ASN A 93 5.50 -0.24 -11.45
CA ASN A 93 5.05 -0.32 -12.84
C ASN A 93 4.31 0.94 -13.34
N ASN A 94 4.25 2.01 -12.53
CA ASN A 94 3.61 3.29 -12.85
C ASN A 94 2.09 3.24 -13.14
N THR A 95 1.43 2.12 -12.90
CA THR A 95 -0.02 2.02 -13.11
C THR A 95 -0.79 2.72 -11.99
N SER A 96 -1.96 3.24 -12.35
CA SER A 96 -2.92 3.77 -11.37
C SER A 96 -3.88 2.68 -10.94
N THR A 97 -4.01 2.44 -9.64
CA THR A 97 -4.83 1.36 -9.07
C THR A 97 -5.65 1.83 -7.87
N THR A 98 -6.68 1.06 -7.54
CA THR A 98 -7.47 1.21 -6.31
C THR A 98 -7.30 -0.03 -5.44
N TYR A 99 -6.99 0.19 -4.17
CA TYR A 99 -7.03 -0.83 -3.13
C TYR A 99 -8.16 -0.51 -2.15
N ALA A 100 -9.25 -1.28 -2.23
CA ALA A 100 -10.40 -1.16 -1.35
C ALA A 100 -10.32 -2.05 -0.10
N GLY A 101 -9.26 -2.87 0.00
CA GLY A 101 -8.94 -3.64 1.20
C GLY A 101 -8.31 -2.80 2.30
N VAL A 102 -7.89 -3.46 3.38
CA VAL A 102 -7.31 -2.83 4.57
C VAL A 102 -5.84 -3.18 4.69
N ILE A 103 -4.98 -2.16 4.69
CA ILE A 103 -3.60 -2.25 5.17
C ILE A 103 -3.64 -2.05 6.68
N GLN A 104 -3.10 -3.02 7.41
CA GLN A 104 -3.15 -3.05 8.87
C GLN A 104 -1.84 -3.58 9.46
N ASN A 105 -1.61 -3.26 10.72
CA ASN A 105 -0.61 -3.99 11.49
C ASN A 105 -1.06 -5.45 11.70
N GLY A 106 -0.11 -6.30 12.06
CA GLY A 106 -0.37 -7.65 12.54
C GLY A 106 0.43 -7.90 13.80
N GLY A 107 1.32 -8.88 13.77
CA GLY A 107 2.39 -8.99 14.76
C GLY A 107 3.42 -7.85 14.65
N GLY A 108 3.55 -7.25 13.46
CA GLY A 108 4.48 -6.14 13.18
C GLY A 108 3.79 -4.89 12.63
N THR A 109 4.56 -3.81 12.55
CA THR A 109 4.14 -2.52 12.02
C THR A 109 4.34 -2.47 10.50
N VAL A 110 3.28 -2.18 9.76
CA VAL A 110 3.34 -2.00 8.31
C VAL A 110 3.48 -0.52 7.98
N ALA A 111 4.46 -0.18 7.15
CA ALA A 111 4.62 1.12 6.49
C ALA A 111 4.31 0.99 5.00
N LEU A 112 3.94 2.10 4.37
CA LEU A 112 3.58 2.15 2.96
C LEU A 112 4.48 3.14 2.23
N THR A 113 5.06 2.72 1.10
CA THR A 113 5.66 3.64 0.13
C THR A 113 4.89 3.59 -1.18
N LYS A 114 4.32 4.72 -1.58
CA LYS A 114 3.79 4.91 -2.92
C LYS A 114 4.91 5.40 -3.84
N ALA A 115 5.32 4.57 -4.79
CA ALA A 115 6.36 4.84 -5.78
C ALA A 115 5.77 5.01 -7.20
N GLY A 116 6.59 5.48 -8.13
CA GLY A 116 6.21 5.63 -9.53
C GLY A 116 5.17 6.72 -9.80
N THR A 117 4.85 6.94 -11.07
CA THR A 117 4.05 8.09 -11.53
C THR A 117 2.54 7.88 -11.47
N GLY A 118 2.08 6.64 -11.30
CA GLY A 118 0.65 6.32 -11.19
C GLY A 118 0.01 6.84 -9.90
N ALA A 119 -1.31 6.70 -9.78
CA ALA A 119 -2.05 6.97 -8.55
C ALA A 119 -2.34 5.67 -7.78
N LEU A 120 -2.17 5.67 -6.45
CA LEU A 120 -2.74 4.62 -5.59
C LEU A 120 -3.93 5.22 -4.85
N THR A 121 -5.12 4.72 -5.13
CA THR A 121 -6.34 5.12 -4.44
C THR A 121 -6.61 4.14 -3.30
N LEU A 122 -6.61 4.62 -2.07
CA LEU A 122 -7.00 3.81 -0.91
C LEU A 122 -8.49 4.05 -0.61
N SER A 123 -9.29 2.99 -0.60
CA SER A 123 -10.73 3.08 -0.33
C SER A 123 -11.18 2.27 0.91
N GLY A 124 -10.31 1.43 1.47
CA GLY A 124 -10.58 0.74 2.74
C GLY A 124 -10.13 1.57 3.94
N ALA A 125 -10.69 1.29 5.13
CA ALA A 125 -10.33 1.95 6.37
C ALA A 125 -8.99 1.40 6.91
N ASN A 126 -7.88 2.02 6.49
CA ASN A 126 -6.54 1.56 6.82
C ASN A 126 -6.16 1.88 8.28
N THR A 127 -5.45 0.95 8.94
CA THR A 127 -5.13 1.03 10.38
C THR A 127 -3.64 0.80 10.71
N TYR A 128 -2.80 0.64 9.70
CA TYR A 128 -1.36 0.49 9.89
C TYR A 128 -0.74 1.69 10.61
N GLY A 129 0.30 1.43 11.41
CA GLY A 129 0.96 2.46 12.23
C GLY A 129 2.28 2.96 11.67
N GLY A 130 2.80 2.34 10.61
CA GLY A 130 4.04 2.80 9.97
C GLY A 130 3.81 4.05 9.14
N ALA A 131 4.90 4.76 8.85
CA ALA A 131 4.84 5.95 8.01
C ALA A 131 4.35 5.64 6.59
N THR A 132 3.72 6.62 5.97
CA THR A 132 3.37 6.62 4.55
C THR A 132 4.30 7.58 3.82
N THR A 133 5.05 7.08 2.85
CA THR A 133 5.89 7.93 1.99
C THR A 133 5.30 7.97 0.58
N VAL A 134 5.13 9.15 0.01
CA VAL A 134 4.73 9.32 -1.40
C VAL A 134 5.92 9.90 -2.15
N ASN A 135 6.43 9.15 -3.12
CA ASN A 135 7.63 9.49 -3.88
C ASN A 135 7.32 9.81 -5.35
N SER A 136 8.34 10.30 -6.07
CA SER A 136 8.27 10.66 -7.49
C SER A 136 7.17 11.69 -7.79
N SER A 137 6.64 11.70 -9.01
CA SER A 137 5.51 12.52 -9.44
C SER A 137 4.16 11.78 -9.27
N GLY A 138 4.11 10.77 -8.41
CA GLY A 138 2.92 9.95 -8.19
C GLY A 138 1.91 10.59 -7.24
N SER A 139 0.71 9.99 -7.18
CA SER A 139 -0.34 10.44 -6.28
C SER A 139 -0.76 9.33 -5.30
N LEU A 140 -0.93 9.69 -4.03
CA LEU A 140 -1.73 8.93 -3.08
C LEU A 140 -3.10 9.59 -3.00
N LYS A 141 -4.16 8.84 -3.28
CA LYS A 141 -5.51 9.37 -3.42
C LYS A 141 -6.45 8.74 -2.39
N VAL A 142 -7.29 9.55 -1.78
CA VAL A 142 -8.33 9.11 -0.85
C VAL A 142 -9.55 8.68 -1.67
N GLY A 143 -10.02 7.46 -1.46
CA GLY A 143 -11.15 6.87 -2.18
C GLY A 143 -12.39 6.64 -1.33
N ALA A 144 -12.31 6.87 -0.02
CA ALA A 144 -13.42 6.83 0.93
C ALA A 144 -13.06 7.62 2.19
N ALA A 145 -14.07 7.96 3.01
CA ALA A 145 -13.84 8.54 4.33
C ALA A 145 -12.99 7.59 5.19
N ASN A 146 -12.04 8.15 5.95
CA ASN A 146 -11.12 7.40 6.82
C ASN A 146 -10.22 6.39 6.09
N ALA A 147 -9.99 6.58 4.78
CA ALA A 147 -9.13 5.66 4.04
C ALA A 147 -7.63 5.86 4.28
N LEU A 148 -7.21 6.98 4.88
CA LEU A 148 -5.85 7.12 5.40
C LEU A 148 -5.83 6.71 6.87
N SER A 149 -4.71 6.13 7.32
CA SER A 149 -4.53 5.78 8.73
C SER A 149 -4.25 7.04 9.54
N ALA A 150 -5.07 7.30 10.56
CA ALA A 150 -4.85 8.37 11.53
C ALA A 150 -3.56 8.21 12.36
N ASN A 151 -2.98 7.01 12.36
CA ASN A 151 -1.75 6.70 13.08
C ASN A 151 -0.50 6.86 12.20
N SER A 152 -0.65 7.22 10.92
CA SER A 152 0.46 7.25 9.97
C SER A 152 0.90 8.68 9.70
N ALA A 153 2.18 8.97 9.95
CA ALA A 153 2.84 10.14 9.42
C ALA A 153 2.96 10.03 7.89
N ILE A 154 2.50 11.05 7.15
CA ILE A 154 2.62 11.12 5.69
C ILE A 154 3.78 12.04 5.33
N THR A 155 4.71 11.55 4.53
CA THR A 155 5.80 12.33 3.93
C THR A 155 5.65 12.39 2.42
N LEU A 156 5.58 13.59 1.86
CA LEU A 156 5.59 13.83 0.42
C LEU A 156 7.00 14.21 -0.04
N ASN A 157 7.52 13.48 -1.03
CA ASN A 157 8.82 13.73 -1.65
C ASN A 157 8.67 14.06 -3.14
N GLY A 158 9.75 14.58 -3.74
CA GLY A 158 9.78 14.91 -5.18
C GLY A 158 8.69 15.91 -5.56
N THR A 159 7.85 15.55 -6.53
CA THR A 159 6.69 16.35 -6.96
C THR A 159 5.38 15.59 -6.76
N SER A 160 5.32 14.82 -5.67
CA SER A 160 4.18 13.96 -5.37
C SER A 160 2.97 14.73 -4.85
N THR A 161 1.81 14.08 -4.92
CA THR A 161 0.54 14.65 -4.50
C THR A 161 -0.20 13.75 -3.54
N LEU A 162 -0.71 14.31 -2.43
CA LEU A 162 -1.80 13.72 -1.65
C LEU A 162 -3.14 14.33 -2.13
N ASP A 163 -4.01 13.52 -2.73
CA ASP A 163 -5.32 13.98 -3.22
C ASP A 163 -6.47 13.49 -2.33
N LEU A 164 -7.15 14.43 -1.65
CA LEU A 164 -8.30 14.16 -0.77
C LEU A 164 -9.55 13.75 -1.52
N ASN A 165 -9.70 14.12 -2.80
CA ASN A 165 -10.77 13.63 -3.67
C ASN A 165 -12.19 13.71 -3.05
N SER A 166 -12.55 14.84 -2.44
CA SER A 166 -13.81 15.08 -1.72
C SER A 166 -14.04 14.25 -0.45
N PHE A 167 -13.02 13.57 0.06
CA PHE A 167 -13.12 12.81 1.30
C PHE A 167 -12.26 13.46 2.39
N SER A 168 -12.89 13.73 3.54
CA SER A 168 -12.14 14.11 4.72
C SER A 168 -11.29 12.95 5.22
N ALA A 169 -10.08 13.25 5.68
CA ALA A 169 -9.11 12.27 6.15
C ALA A 169 -8.41 12.75 7.42
N SER A 170 -7.94 11.79 8.21
CA SER A 170 -7.14 12.02 9.41
C SER A 170 -5.81 11.30 9.27
N ILE A 171 -4.71 11.95 9.64
CA ILE A 171 -3.34 11.43 9.56
C ILE A 171 -2.56 11.79 10.82
N GLY A 172 -1.47 11.08 11.07
CA GLY A 172 -0.60 11.33 12.21
C GLY A 172 0.05 12.71 12.10
N SER A 173 0.79 12.94 11.03
CA SER A 173 1.43 14.22 10.72
C SER A 173 1.68 14.33 9.22
N LEU A 174 2.00 15.52 8.72
CA LEU A 174 2.29 15.77 7.31
C LEU A 174 3.62 16.51 7.17
N ALA A 175 4.54 15.92 6.41
CA ALA A 175 5.76 16.57 5.94
C ALA A 175 5.80 16.58 4.41
N GLY A 176 6.46 17.58 3.82
CA GLY A 176 6.62 17.69 2.38
C GLY A 176 7.84 18.53 2.00
N VAL A 177 8.46 18.19 0.87
CA VAL A 177 9.51 19.02 0.26
C VAL A 177 8.91 20.01 -0.75
N ALA A 178 9.69 21.03 -1.15
CA ALA A 178 9.27 21.97 -2.19
C ALA A 178 8.84 21.23 -3.48
N GLY A 179 7.69 21.63 -4.03
CA GLY A 179 7.12 21.02 -5.23
C GLY A 179 6.13 19.86 -4.97
N THR A 180 5.88 19.51 -3.72
CA THR A 180 4.81 18.57 -3.34
C THR A 180 3.48 19.29 -3.12
N PHE A 181 2.37 18.56 -3.29
CA PHE A 181 1.03 19.13 -3.23
C PHE A 181 0.07 18.33 -2.35
N VAL A 182 -0.83 19.03 -1.66
CA VAL A 182 -2.08 18.47 -1.14
C VAL A 182 -3.22 19.06 -1.95
N THR A 183 -4.04 18.22 -2.56
CA THR A 183 -5.15 18.65 -3.42
C THR A 183 -6.47 18.08 -2.96
N ASN A 184 -7.56 18.65 -3.47
CA ASN A 184 -8.91 18.12 -3.34
C ASN A 184 -9.57 18.07 -4.72
N GLY A 185 -9.24 17.04 -5.50
CA GLY A 185 -9.61 16.93 -6.91
C GLY A 185 -11.06 16.51 -7.19
N GLY A 186 -11.85 16.19 -6.17
CA GLY A 186 -13.19 15.60 -6.33
C GLY A 186 -14.35 16.59 -6.42
N GLY A 187 -14.08 17.90 -6.32
CA GLY A 187 -15.09 18.98 -6.47
C GLY A 187 -15.99 19.24 -5.26
N GLY A 188 -16.03 18.36 -4.26
CA GLY A 188 -16.74 18.55 -2.99
C GLY A 188 -15.81 19.06 -1.90
N ALA A 189 -16.35 19.59 -0.79
CA ALA A 189 -15.52 20.01 0.35
C ALA A 189 -14.88 18.81 1.04
N ALA A 190 -13.62 18.95 1.46
CA ALA A 190 -12.88 17.95 2.23
C ALA A 190 -11.97 18.64 3.24
N THR A 191 -11.76 17.96 4.38
CA THR A 191 -10.84 18.40 5.43
C THR A 191 -9.75 17.37 5.64
N LEU A 192 -8.49 17.80 5.63
CA LEU A 192 -7.37 17.01 6.13
C LEU A 192 -7.06 17.42 7.57
N THR A 193 -7.18 16.48 8.50
CA THR A 193 -6.79 16.66 9.90
C THR A 193 -5.44 15.98 10.12
N ALA A 194 -4.44 16.75 10.56
CA ALA A 194 -3.14 16.23 10.98
C ALA A 194 -2.96 16.42 12.50
N GLY A 195 -2.03 15.67 13.09
CA GLY A 195 -1.79 15.62 14.54
C GLY A 195 -2.61 14.55 15.26
N ALA A 196 -3.22 13.59 14.55
CA ALA A 196 -4.08 12.60 15.18
C ALA A 196 -3.31 11.58 16.06
N ASP A 197 -2.01 11.44 15.84
CA ASP A 197 -1.09 10.66 16.69
C ASP A 197 -0.33 11.52 17.72
N ASN A 198 -0.59 12.84 17.74
CA ASN A 198 0.10 13.82 18.58
C ASN A 198 1.63 13.83 18.42
N SER A 199 2.14 13.45 17.24
CA SER A 199 3.56 13.53 16.86
C SER A 199 3.81 14.65 15.85
N SER A 200 5.00 15.25 15.87
CA SER A 200 5.44 16.23 14.86
C SER A 200 6.48 15.58 13.95
N THR A 201 6.30 15.71 12.64
CA THR A 201 7.37 15.51 11.67
C THR A 201 8.04 16.86 11.41
N THR A 202 9.37 16.92 11.50
CA THR A 202 10.20 18.08 11.12
C THR A 202 11.07 17.73 9.93
#